data_AF-A0A8X8GT72-F1
#
_entry.id   AF-A0A8X8GT72-F1
#
_cell.length_a   1.000
_cell.length_b   1.000
_cell.length_c   1.000
_cell.angle_alpha   90.00
_cell.angle_beta   90.00
_cell.angle_gamma   90.00
#
_symmetry.space_group_name_H-M   'P 1'
#
loop_
_entity.id
_entity.type
_entity.pdbx_description
1 polymer ?
#
loop_
_entity_poly.entity_id
_entity_poly.type
_entity_poly.pdbx_seq_one_letter_code
_entity_poly.pdbx_strand_id
1 'polypeptide(L)'
;MSKILYLMRHGQTMFNLRGKVQGASDSPLTKLGISQAKQAGHYFKHNHITFDEAYSSSSERACDTLENVLPDQAYQRNKGLKEWSFGLFEGDSVQLLDAVWDKHDIFGTRLR
;
A
#
# COMPACT_ATOMS: atom_id res chain seq x y z
N MET A 1 -21.36 15.33 13.90
CA MET A 1 -19.97 15.82 13.86
C MET A 1 -19.29 15.32 12.60
N SER A 2 -18.38 16.10 12.02
CA SER A 2 -17.55 15.65 10.91
C SER A 2 -16.36 14.82 11.41
N LYS A 3 -15.94 13.82 10.64
CA LYS A 3 -14.71 13.06 10.86
C LYS A 3 -13.80 13.25 9.64
N ILE A 4 -12.49 13.36 9.87
CA ILE A 4 -11.49 13.44 8.80
C ILE A 4 -10.88 12.06 8.64
N LEU A 5 -10.82 11.57 7.40
CA LEU A 5 -10.18 10.30 7.06
C LEU A 5 -8.98 10.57 6.16
N TYR A 6 -7.82 10.07 6.56
CA TYR A 6 -6.61 10.08 5.73
C TYR A 6 -6.38 8.68 5.16
N LEU A 7 -6.18 8.61 3.84
CA LEU A 7 -5.84 7.38 3.14
C LEU A 7 -4.40 7.49 2.65
N MET A 8 -3.60 6.47 2.93
CA MET A 8 -2.21 6.41 2.52
C MET A 8 -1.91 5.06 1.87
N ARG A 9 -1.23 5.10 0.73
CA ARG A 9 -0.68 3.91 0.09
C ARG A 9 0.71 3.62 0.66
N HIS A 10 1.07 2.34 0.74
CA HIS A 10 2.41 1.92 1.15
C HIS A 10 3.52 2.54 0.27
N GLY A 11 4.72 2.66 0.83
CA GLY A 11 5.91 3.08 0.07
C GLY A 11 6.33 2.04 -0.99
N GLN A 12 7.26 2.41 -1.88
CA GLN A 12 7.77 1.51 -2.91
C GLN A 12 8.32 0.20 -2.32
N THR A 13 7.93 -0.94 -2.90
CA THR A 13 8.40 -2.28 -2.53
C THR A 13 9.43 -2.85 -3.52
N MET A 14 10.08 -3.94 -3.14
CA MET A 14 10.96 -4.70 -4.02
C MET A 14 10.24 -5.26 -5.26
N PHE A 15 8.94 -5.61 -5.16
CA PHE A 15 8.17 -6.03 -6.34
C PHE A 15 7.86 -4.86 -7.26
N ASN A 16 7.53 -3.67 -6.72
CA ASN A 16 7.36 -2.48 -7.55
C ASN A 16 8.66 -2.17 -8.31
N LEU A 17 9.80 -2.21 -7.63
CA LEU A 17 11.12 -1.96 -8.24
C LEU A 17 11.46 -2.98 -9.33
N ARG A 18 11.00 -4.23 -9.19
CA ARG A 18 11.26 -5.32 -10.15
C ARG A 18 10.19 -5.45 -11.22
N GLY A 19 9.18 -4.59 -11.25
CA GLY A 19 8.05 -4.70 -12.17
C GLY A 19 7.27 -6.00 -12.00
N LYS A 20 7.10 -6.47 -10.76
CA LYS A 20 6.36 -7.68 -10.42
C LYS A 20 4.95 -7.35 -9.91
N VAL A 21 3.99 -8.18 -10.30
CA VAL A 21 2.62 -8.12 -9.80
C VAL A 21 2.64 -8.40 -8.31
N GLN A 22 2.00 -7.53 -7.54
CA GLN A 22 1.95 -7.63 -6.09
C GLN A 22 0.52 -7.41 -5.61
N GLY A 23 -0.21 -8.51 -5.40
CA GLY A 23 -1.51 -8.48 -4.76
C GLY A 23 -1.43 -8.92 -3.32
N ALA A 24 -1.88 -10.15 -3.06
CA ALA A 24 -1.83 -10.78 -1.75
C ALA A 24 -0.40 -11.13 -1.32
N SER A 25 0.52 -11.31 -2.27
CA SER A 25 1.94 -11.53 -1.97
C SER A 25 2.57 -10.30 -1.37
N ASP A 26 3.64 -10.53 -0.60
CA ASP A 26 4.37 -9.44 0.02
C ASP A 26 5.83 -9.37 -0.41
N SER A 27 6.35 -8.16 -0.34
CA SER A 27 7.77 -7.88 -0.54
C SER A 27 8.15 -6.65 0.26
N PRO A 28 9.36 -6.60 0.82
CA PRO A 28 9.75 -5.54 1.73
C PRO A 28 9.79 -4.18 1.00
N LEU A 29 9.66 -3.11 1.78
CA LEU A 29 9.92 -1.76 1.29
C LEU A 29 11.35 -1.62 0.81
N THR A 30 11.55 -0.83 -0.25
CA THR A 30 12.90 -0.41 -0.65
C THR A 30 13.40 0.71 0.27
N LYS A 31 14.69 1.06 0.16
CA LYS A 31 15.21 2.27 0.83
C LYS A 31 14.43 3.53 0.42
N LEU A 32 13.99 3.60 -0.83
CA LEU A 32 13.12 4.67 -1.31
C LEU A 32 11.74 4.60 -0.66
N GLY A 33 11.12 3.42 -0.57
CA GLY A 33 9.83 3.25 0.10
C GLY A 33 9.84 3.67 1.57
N ILE A 34 10.91 3.33 2.30
CA ILE A 34 11.13 3.78 3.67
C ILE A 34 11.27 5.31 3.73
N SER A 35 12.05 5.90 2.82
CA SER A 35 12.21 7.36 2.75
C SER A 35 10.90 8.08 2.44
N GLN A 36 10.06 7.51 1.56
CA GLN A 36 8.73 8.04 1.25
C GLN A 36 7.82 8.04 2.50
N ALA A 37 7.80 6.94 3.24
CA ALA A 37 7.04 6.82 4.49
C ALA A 37 7.47 7.87 5.53
N LYS A 38 8.78 8.01 5.75
CA LYS A 38 9.33 9.01 6.68
C LYS A 38 9.01 10.44 6.27
N GLN A 39 9.08 10.76 4.99
CA GLN A 39 8.71 12.09 4.47
C GLN A 39 7.24 12.41 4.76
N ALA A 40 6.34 11.44 4.62
CA ALA A 40 4.94 11.64 4.98
C ALA A 40 4.74 11.82 6.49
N GLY A 41 5.49 11.08 7.32
CA GLY A 41 5.51 11.29 8.78
C GLY A 41 5.99 12.70 9.15
N HIS A 42 7.05 13.19 8.50
CA HIS A 42 7.53 14.57 8.68
C HIS A 42 6.48 15.61 8.27
N TYR A 43 5.76 15.37 7.17
CA TYR A 43 4.67 16.24 6.74
C TYR A 43 3.57 16.33 7.80
N PHE A 44 3.11 15.20 8.36
CA PHE A 44 2.07 15.22 9.40
C PHE A 44 2.54 15.96 10.65
N LYS A 45 3.78 15.71 11.10
CA LYS A 45 4.37 16.40 12.25
C LYS A 45 4.46 17.91 12.02
N HIS A 46 4.93 18.34 10.85
CA HIS A 46 5.10 19.76 10.51
C HIS A 46 3.76 20.51 10.46
N ASN A 47 2.70 19.84 10.01
CA ASN A 47 1.36 20.42 9.92
C ASN A 47 0.51 20.22 11.18
N HIS A 48 1.10 19.72 12.28
CA HIS A 48 0.39 19.42 13.52
C HIS A 48 -0.82 18.49 13.34
N ILE A 49 -0.73 17.55 12.39
CA ILE A 49 -1.76 16.54 12.14
C ILE A 49 -1.55 15.39 13.11
N THR A 50 -2.55 15.11 13.93
CA THR A 50 -2.58 13.98 14.88
C THR A 50 -3.71 13.03 14.50
N PHE A 51 -3.56 11.76 14.88
CA PHE A 51 -4.52 10.71 14.56
C PHE A 51 -5.09 10.12 15.84
N ASP A 52 -6.42 10.09 15.96
CA ASP A 52 -7.09 9.42 17.07
C ASP A 52 -6.93 7.90 16.96
N GLU A 53 -7.01 7.39 15.73
CA GLU A 53 -6.98 5.97 15.41
C GLU A 53 -6.16 5.73 14.14
N ALA A 54 -5.48 4.58 14.10
CA ALA A 54 -4.67 4.16 12.96
C ALA A 54 -4.99 2.72 12.58
N TYR A 55 -5.04 2.45 11.27
CA TYR A 55 -5.39 1.15 10.71
C TYR A 55 -4.44 0.81 9.57
N SER A 56 -4.07 -0.46 9.46
CA SER A 56 -3.31 -0.98 8.33
C SER A 56 -3.90 -2.29 7.83
N SER A 57 -3.60 -2.65 6.60
CA SER A 57 -3.82 -4.02 6.13
C SER A 57 -2.96 -5.00 6.91
N SER A 58 -3.23 -6.29 6.78
CA SER A 58 -2.32 -7.29 7.35
C SER A 58 -1.06 -7.51 6.50
N SER A 59 -0.81 -6.75 5.43
CA SER A 59 0.44 -6.86 4.65
C SER A 59 1.56 -6.08 5.36
N GLU A 60 2.73 -6.70 5.48
CA GLU A 60 3.91 -6.14 6.14
C GLU A 60 4.35 -4.84 5.47
N ARG A 61 4.32 -4.73 4.14
CA ARG A 61 4.63 -3.46 3.44
C ARG A 61 3.78 -2.27 3.91
N ALA A 62 2.52 -2.51 4.28
CA ALA A 62 1.61 -1.48 4.76
C ALA A 62 1.84 -1.19 6.25
N CYS A 63 2.13 -2.24 7.05
CA CYS A 63 2.53 -2.12 8.45
C CYS A 63 3.83 -1.32 8.57
N ASP A 64 4.89 -1.74 7.86
CA ASP A 64 6.18 -1.05 7.80
C ASP A 64 6.04 0.41 7.38
N THR A 65 5.17 0.70 6.41
CA THR A 65 4.92 2.09 5.99
C THR A 65 4.32 2.89 7.15
N LEU A 66 3.27 2.37 7.78
CA LEU A 66 2.60 3.05 8.90
C LEU A 66 3.57 3.28 10.05
N GLU A 67 4.37 2.28 10.41
CA GLU A 67 5.38 2.37 11.48
C GLU A 67 6.48 3.39 11.16
N ASN A 68 6.84 3.57 9.89
CA ASN A 68 7.79 4.63 9.50
C ASN A 68 7.14 6.03 9.47
N VAL A 69 5.82 6.12 9.31
CA VAL A 69 5.06 7.38 9.31
C VAL A 69 4.73 7.82 10.74
N LEU A 70 4.31 6.88 11.59
CA LEU A 70 3.86 7.08 12.97
C LEU A 70 4.51 6.04 13.92
N PRO A 71 5.81 6.19 14.26
CA PRO A 71 6.58 5.16 14.99
C PRO A 71 6.01 4.74 16.35
N ASP A 72 5.36 5.67 17.04
CA ASP A 72 4.86 5.46 18.41
C ASP A 72 3.33 5.24 18.47
N GLN A 73 2.67 5.18 17.31
CA GLN A 73 1.20 5.07 17.25
C GLN A 73 0.77 3.61 17.27
N ALA A 74 -0.03 3.24 18.27
CA ALA A 74 -0.74 1.96 18.23
C ALA A 74 -1.75 1.95 17.07
N TYR A 75 -1.81 0.83 16.35
CA TYR A 75 -2.68 0.68 15.19
C TYR A 75 -3.30 -0.72 15.12
N GLN A 76 -4.42 -0.82 14.42
CA GLN A 76 -5.13 -2.09 14.24
C GLN A 76 -4.85 -2.67 12.84
N ARG A 77 -4.52 -3.97 12.78
CA ARG A 77 -4.37 -4.69 11.52
C ARG A 77 -5.72 -5.27 11.10
N ASN A 78 -6.19 -4.89 9.92
CA ASN A 78 -7.47 -5.35 9.37
C ASN A 78 -7.25 -6.13 8.06
N LYS A 79 -7.65 -7.41 8.05
CA LYS A 79 -7.54 -8.27 6.86
C LYS A 79 -8.42 -7.79 5.69
N GLY A 80 -9.51 -7.08 5.97
CA GLY A 80 -10.40 -6.51 4.95
C GLY A 80 -9.76 -5.37 4.14
N LEU A 81 -8.60 -4.86 4.56
CA LEU A 81 -7.84 -3.82 3.85
C LEU A 81 -6.73 -4.39 2.96
N LYS A 82 -6.59 -5.72 2.83
CA LYS A 82 -5.57 -6.31 1.97
C LYS A 82 -5.87 -5.99 0.50
N GLU A 83 -4.79 -5.81 -0.25
CA GLU A 83 -4.84 -5.73 -1.71
C GLU A 83 -5.49 -6.99 -2.31
N TRP A 84 -6.09 -6.84 -3.48
CA TRP A 84 -6.67 -7.95 -4.22
C TRP A 84 -5.61 -9.01 -4.53
N SER A 85 -6.03 -10.28 -4.52
CA SER A 85 -5.17 -11.38 -4.97
C SER A 85 -5.22 -11.47 -6.49
N PHE A 86 -4.05 -11.48 -7.13
CA PHE A 86 -3.92 -11.75 -8.57
C PHE A 86 -3.75 -13.25 -8.89
N GLY A 87 -3.90 -14.12 -7.89
CA GLY A 87 -3.88 -15.57 -8.06
C GLY A 87 -2.56 -16.06 -8.66
N LEU A 88 -2.63 -16.71 -9.82
CA LEU A 88 -1.47 -17.31 -10.49
C LEU A 88 -0.42 -16.27 -10.92
N PHE A 89 -0.80 -15.01 -11.09
CA PHE A 89 0.11 -13.95 -11.54
C PHE A 89 0.90 -13.30 -10.41
N GLU A 90 0.66 -13.69 -9.15
CA GLU A 90 1.39 -13.14 -8.01
C GLU A 90 2.91 -13.34 -8.16
N GLY A 91 3.66 -12.24 -8.18
CA GLY A 91 5.13 -12.26 -8.33
C GLY A 91 5.65 -12.42 -9.75
N ASP A 92 4.77 -12.56 -10.75
CA ASP A 92 5.11 -12.54 -12.17
C ASP A 92 5.34 -11.12 -12.69
N SER A 93 5.87 -10.99 -13.90
CA SER A 93 6.08 -9.70 -14.54
C SER A 93 4.75 -9.01 -14.84
N VAL A 94 4.63 -7.73 -14.42
CA VAL A 94 3.49 -6.88 -14.79
C VAL A 94 3.38 -6.75 -16.31
N GLN A 95 4.50 -6.71 -17.03
CA GLN A 95 4.50 -6.63 -18.48
C GLN A 95 3.91 -7.88 -19.13
N LEU A 96 4.12 -9.06 -18.52
CA LEU A 96 3.50 -10.30 -18.99
C LEU A 96 2.02 -10.28 -18.70
N LEU A 97 1.62 -9.84 -17.49
CA LEU A 97 0.21 -9.69 -17.13
C LEU A 97 -0.51 -8.77 -18.14
N ASP A 98 0.03 -7.59 -18.41
CA ASP A 98 -0.56 -6.62 -19.36
C ASP A 98 -0.65 -7.15 -20.79
N ALA A 99 0.20 -8.12 -21.16
CA ALA A 99 0.18 -8.72 -22.49
C ALA A 99 -0.86 -9.85 -22.63
N VAL A 100 -1.24 -10.51 -21.53
CA VAL A 100 -2.13 -11.68 -21.55
C VAL A 100 -3.50 -11.44 -20.91
N TRP A 101 -3.63 -10.37 -20.14
CA TRP A 101 -4.81 -10.08 -19.34
C TRP A 101 -5.49 -8.79 -19.80
N ASP A 102 -6.76 -8.87 -20.21
CA ASP A 102 -7.53 -7.67 -20.52
C ASP A 102 -8.00 -7.01 -19.22
N LYS A 103 -7.54 -5.78 -18.97
CA LYS A 103 -7.98 -4.93 -17.84
C LYS A 103 -9.50 -4.72 -17.82
N HIS A 104 -10.19 -4.86 -18.96
CA HIS A 104 -11.64 -4.76 -19.05
C HIS A 104 -12.36 -5.94 -18.39
N ASP A 105 -11.69 -7.07 -18.17
CA ASP A 105 -12.26 -8.24 -17.47
C ASP A 105 -12.39 -8.02 -15.95
N ILE A 106 -11.61 -7.10 -15.36
CA ILE A 106 -11.57 -6.87 -13.91
C ILE A 106 -12.54 -5.78 -13.47
N PHE A 107 -12.60 -4.67 -14.21
CA PHE A 107 -13.39 -3.50 -13.85
C PHE A 107 -14.73 -3.43 -14.62
N GLY A 108 -14.97 -4.37 -15.53
CA GLY A 108 -16.01 -4.25 -16.54
C GLY A 108 -15.83 -2.97 -17.38
N THR A 109 -16.91 -2.49 -17.98
CA THR A 109 -16.92 -1.24 -18.76
C THR A 109 -16.79 0.05 -17.91
N ARG A 110 -16.45 -0.04 -16.61
CA ARG A 110 -16.43 1.11 -15.68
C ARG A 110 -15.20 2.02 -15.77
N LEU A 111 -14.25 1.72 -16.65
CA LEU A 111 -13.09 2.58 -16.93
C LEU A 111 -13.24 3.31 -18.28
N ARG A 112 -14.33 4.07 -18.42
CA ARG A 112 -14.47 5.12 -19.45
C ARG A 112 -14.63 6.47 -18.77
#